data_AF-A0A7J9B606-F1
#
_entry.id   AF-A0A7J9B606-F1
#
_cell.length_a   1.000
_cell.length_b   1.000
_cell.length_c   1.000
_cell.angle_alpha   90.00
_cell.angle_beta   90.00
_cell.angle_gamma   90.00
#
_symmetry.space_group_name_H-M   'P 1'
#
loop_
_entity.id
_entity.type
_entity.pdbx_description
1 polymer ?
#
loop_
_entity_poly.entity_id
_entity_poly.type
_entity_poly.pdbx_seq_one_letter_code
_entity_poly.pdbx_strand_id
1 'polypeptide(L)'
;MIPDEILYRCGDFDWVSLLRIWGAVGYVPLFVLRQYRLRQFIPTTQRLVQCEFWFKGDNYKKKWWGQKVNDNIPVPNEETTRSLEEHLQVIPSKLEIIKQDFEKRNLELGKKIKQLEEEKMQLGLDVDVQKIEANKLRKGKNKAEEDLDSLKIDYKKLRLSIRTVELGKTSEQWRQETKEENNRVIQWEKKCQDTQVRENTLERDLLECQNVKVGLKAKVPELEKSLHQYCNRNFTLKLKPSLNKIE
;
A
#
# COMPACT_ATOMS: atom_id res chain seq x y z
N MET A 1 -45.40 46.17 -2.83
CA MET A 1 -46.34 45.03 -2.81
C MET A 1 -46.04 44.25 -1.55
N ILE A 2 -46.96 44.31 -0.61
CA ILE A 2 -46.90 43.64 0.70
C ILE A 2 -47.25 42.17 0.46
N PRO A 3 -46.46 41.18 0.92
CA PRO A 3 -46.89 39.80 0.83
C PRO A 3 -47.93 39.54 1.93
N ASP A 4 -49.12 39.10 1.52
CA ASP A 4 -50.22 38.77 2.41
C ASP A 4 -49.82 37.65 3.38
N GLU A 5 -49.73 38.00 4.67
CA GLU A 5 -49.53 37.10 5.80
C GLU A 5 -50.85 36.38 6.10
N ILE A 6 -50.97 35.11 5.72
CA ILE A 6 -52.10 34.27 6.13
C ILE A 6 -51.85 33.80 7.57
N LEU A 7 -52.37 34.56 8.54
CA LEU A 7 -52.36 34.23 9.96
C LEU A 7 -53.45 33.19 10.28
N TYR A 8 -53.05 32.00 10.74
CA TYR A 8 -53.98 31.02 11.33
C TYR A 8 -53.92 31.09 12.86
N ARG A 9 -55.06 31.31 13.50
CA ARG A 9 -55.21 31.42 14.96
C ARG A 9 -55.54 30.04 15.56
N CYS A 10 -54.80 29.59 16.58
CA CYS A 10 -55.16 28.44 17.40
C CYS A 10 -54.87 28.73 18.88
N GLY A 11 -55.87 29.25 19.61
CA GLY A 11 -55.86 29.36 21.08
C GLY A 11 -54.95 30.45 21.70
N ASP A 12 -54.82 30.39 23.04
CA ASP A 12 -54.32 31.46 23.94
C ASP A 12 -52.81 31.37 24.30
N PHE A 13 -51.91 31.07 23.35
CA PHE A 13 -50.46 31.11 23.62
C PHE A 13 -49.73 32.17 22.79
N ASP A 14 -48.97 33.03 23.48
CA ASP A 14 -48.08 34.03 22.89
C ASP A 14 -46.87 33.38 22.19
N TRP A 15 -46.65 33.81 20.95
CA TRP A 15 -45.62 33.51 19.94
C TRP A 15 -44.36 32.72 20.36
N VAL A 16 -44.01 31.69 19.56
CA VAL A 16 -42.63 31.17 19.46
C VAL A 16 -42.20 31.13 17.99
N SER A 17 -41.29 32.04 17.63
CA SER A 17 -40.60 32.04 16.34
C SER A 17 -39.39 31.12 16.41
N LEU A 18 -39.33 30.09 15.57
CA LEU A 18 -38.07 29.38 15.31
C LEU A 18 -37.87 29.21 13.81
N LEU A 19 -37.19 30.20 13.22
CA LEU A 19 -36.66 30.17 11.87
C LEU A 19 -35.13 30.14 11.96
N ARG A 20 -34.50 29.00 11.62
CA ARG A 20 -33.19 28.99 10.94
C ARG A 20 -32.82 27.60 10.37
N ILE A 21 -32.67 27.61 9.04
CA ILE A 21 -31.88 26.74 8.16
C ILE A 21 -32.48 25.40 7.70
N TRP A 22 -33.53 24.85 8.32
CA TRP A 22 -34.21 23.68 7.75
C TRP A 22 -35.68 24.00 7.51
N GLY A 23 -36.12 23.91 6.24
CA GLY A 23 -37.47 24.23 5.79
C GLY A 23 -38.55 23.49 6.59
N ALA A 24 -39.74 24.09 6.67
CA ALA A 24 -40.89 23.64 7.45
C ALA A 24 -41.23 22.15 7.23
N VAL A 25 -40.68 21.28 8.07
CA VAL A 25 -41.22 19.94 8.30
C VAL A 25 -42.21 20.10 9.44
N GLY A 26 -43.50 20.04 9.14
CA GLY A 26 -44.51 20.00 10.19
C GLY A 26 -44.25 18.80 11.09
N TYR A 27 -44.11 19.01 12.40
CA TYR A 27 -43.89 17.94 13.38
C TYR A 27 -45.11 17.00 13.55
N VAL A 28 -46.24 17.35 12.94
CA VAL A 28 -47.52 16.63 13.02
C VAL A 28 -47.41 15.15 12.62
N PRO A 29 -46.73 14.74 11.53
CA PRO A 29 -46.61 13.32 11.17
C PRO A 29 -45.70 12.54 12.14
N LEU A 30 -44.68 13.17 12.73
CA LEU A 30 -43.77 12.54 13.70
C LEU A 30 -44.48 12.25 15.03
N PHE A 31 -45.37 13.13 15.47
CA PHE A 31 -46.21 12.89 16.65
C PHE A 31 -47.24 11.77 16.42
N VAL A 32 -47.83 11.69 15.23
CA VAL A 32 -48.77 10.61 14.85
C VAL A 32 -48.08 9.24 14.82
N LEU A 33 -46.84 9.17 14.32
CA LEU A 33 -46.02 7.94 14.31
C LEU A 33 -45.63 7.47 15.72
N ARG A 34 -45.40 8.40 16.66
CA ARG A 34 -45.09 8.07 18.06
C ARG A 34 -46.33 7.58 18.82
N GLN A 35 -47.52 8.07 18.47
CA GLN A 35 -48.79 7.65 19.07
C GLN A 35 -49.29 6.29 18.55
N TYR A 36 -49.07 5.98 17.26
CA TYR A 36 -49.49 4.68 16.70
C TYR A 36 -48.68 3.49 17.25
N ARG A 37 -47.42 3.72 17.65
CA ARG A 37 -46.54 2.67 18.18
C ARG A 37 -46.85 2.24 19.62
N LEU A 38 -47.65 3.00 20.37
CA LEU A 38 -47.90 2.75 21.80
C LEU A 38 -49.27 2.12 22.12
N ARG A 39 -50.21 1.95 21.17
CA ARG A 39 -51.54 1.32 21.39
C ARG A 39 -52.28 1.77 22.68
N GLN A 40 -52.05 2.99 23.17
CA GLN A 40 -52.76 3.54 24.33
C GLN A 40 -53.65 4.68 23.85
N PHE A 41 -54.92 4.36 23.62
CA PHE A 41 -55.94 5.36 23.37
C PHE A 41 -56.54 5.76 24.73
N ILE A 42 -56.16 6.93 25.24
CA ILE A 42 -56.94 7.65 26.26
C ILE A 42 -57.29 8.98 25.61
N PRO A 43 -58.54 9.21 25.18
CA PRO A 43 -58.93 10.54 24.76
C PRO A 43 -58.90 11.43 26.01
N THR A 44 -58.12 12.50 25.96
CA THR A 44 -58.13 13.55 26.98
C THR A 44 -59.53 14.17 26.99
N THR A 45 -60.35 13.79 27.96
CA THR A 45 -61.68 14.35 28.18
C THR A 45 -61.58 15.75 28.78
N GLN A 46 -61.13 16.73 28.00
CA GLN A 46 -61.28 18.13 28.34
C GLN A 46 -61.91 18.88 27.16
N ARG A 47 -63.18 19.25 27.37
CA ARG A 47 -64.07 20.08 26.52
C ARG A 47 -64.79 19.40 25.35
N LEU A 48 -65.57 18.35 25.64
CA LEU A 48 -66.80 18.01 24.89
C LEU A 48 -68.05 18.45 25.67
N VAL A 49 -68.12 19.73 26.06
CA VAL A 49 -69.32 20.30 26.73
C VAL A 49 -70.12 21.21 25.79
N GLN A 50 -69.72 21.39 24.52
CA GLN A 50 -70.38 22.34 23.61
C GLN A 50 -70.58 21.87 22.16
N CYS A 51 -70.57 20.57 21.88
CA CYS A 51 -71.09 20.06 20.60
C CYS A 51 -72.46 19.41 20.82
N GLU A 52 -73.46 20.26 21.00
CA GLU A 52 -74.87 19.89 20.84
C GLU A 52 -75.16 19.76 19.34
N PHE A 53 -75.07 18.55 18.80
CA PHE A 53 -75.82 18.21 17.59
C PHE A 53 -77.06 17.41 18.01
N TRP A 54 -78.19 18.12 18.03
CA TRP A 54 -79.52 17.59 18.24
C TRP A 54 -79.96 16.73 17.05
N PHE A 55 -80.28 15.46 17.27
CA PHE A 55 -81.26 14.75 16.45
C PHE A 55 -82.37 14.25 17.38
N LYS A 56 -83.47 15.02 17.43
CA LYS A 56 -84.70 14.71 18.16
C LYS A 56 -85.45 13.61 17.41
N GLY A 57 -85.75 12.48 18.04
CA GLY A 57 -86.66 11.49 17.47
C GLY A 57 -86.48 10.08 18.02
N ASP A 58 -87.21 9.77 19.09
CA ASP A 58 -87.29 8.45 19.72
C ASP A 58 -88.02 7.45 18.80
N ASN A 59 -87.31 6.71 17.93
CA ASN A 59 -87.67 5.36 17.42
C ASN A 59 -86.87 4.80 16.22
N TYR A 60 -85.74 5.37 15.79
CA TYR A 60 -85.09 4.91 14.54
C TYR A 60 -84.43 3.52 14.61
N LYS A 61 -84.16 2.95 15.81
CA LYS A 61 -83.64 1.58 15.94
C LYS A 61 -84.70 0.48 15.81
N LYS A 62 -85.99 0.75 16.05
CA LYS A 62 -87.06 -0.26 15.97
C LYS A 62 -87.70 -0.38 14.58
N LYS A 63 -87.46 0.58 13.68
CA LYS A 63 -87.98 0.55 12.30
C LYS A 63 -87.07 -0.16 11.29
N TRP A 64 -85.77 -0.32 11.59
CA TRP A 64 -84.84 -1.08 10.74
C TRP A 64 -84.96 -2.61 10.86
N TRP A 65 -85.56 -3.12 11.95
CA TRP A 65 -85.79 -4.56 12.14
C TRP A 65 -87.22 -5.01 11.80
N GLY A 66 -88.18 -4.08 11.68
CA GLY A 66 -89.60 -4.39 11.48
C GLY A 66 -90.06 -4.48 10.02
N GLN A 67 -89.16 -4.40 9.04
CA GLN A 67 -89.51 -4.39 7.61
C GLN A 67 -88.61 -5.32 6.77
N LYS A 68 -88.33 -6.53 7.27
CA LYS A 68 -87.97 -7.68 6.42
C LYS A 68 -89.26 -8.46 6.13
N VAL A 69 -89.98 -7.99 5.12
CA VAL A 69 -90.95 -8.82 4.40
C VAL A 69 -90.23 -9.34 3.17
N ASN A 70 -89.56 -10.49 3.29
CA ASN A 70 -89.46 -11.53 2.25
C ASN A 70 -88.58 -12.69 2.74
N ASP A 71 -89.18 -13.87 2.84
CA ASP A 71 -88.51 -15.16 3.01
C ASP A 71 -87.85 -15.57 1.69
N ASN A 72 -86.69 -15.00 1.34
CA ASN A 72 -85.81 -15.49 0.26
C ASN A 72 -84.36 -14.97 0.46
N ILE A 73 -83.61 -15.57 1.38
CA ILE A 73 -82.14 -15.56 1.31
C ILE A 73 -81.76 -17.01 0.99
N PRO A 74 -81.15 -17.32 -0.17
CA PRO A 74 -80.58 -18.64 -0.37
C PRO A 74 -79.44 -18.79 0.63
N VAL A 75 -79.44 -19.91 1.35
CA VAL A 75 -78.29 -20.38 2.13
C VAL A 75 -77.02 -20.25 1.26
N PRO A 76 -75.92 -19.63 1.74
CA PRO A 76 -74.69 -19.56 0.96
C PRO A 76 -74.07 -20.97 0.92
N ASN A 77 -73.98 -21.56 -0.27
CA ASN A 77 -73.31 -22.85 -0.46
C ASN A 77 -71.81 -22.70 -0.16
N GLU A 78 -71.22 -23.69 0.53
CA GLU A 78 -69.81 -23.75 0.97
C GLU A 78 -68.75 -23.68 -0.16
N GLU A 79 -69.16 -23.73 -1.42
CA GLU A 79 -68.25 -23.47 -2.56
C GLU A 79 -67.96 -21.97 -2.73
N THR A 80 -68.90 -21.11 -2.32
CA THR A 80 -68.79 -19.64 -2.41
C THR A 80 -67.84 -19.06 -1.36
N THR A 81 -67.61 -19.78 -0.26
CA THR A 81 -66.65 -19.36 0.78
C THR A 81 -65.20 -19.59 0.35
N ARG A 82 -64.91 -20.66 -0.43
CA ARG A 82 -63.58 -20.85 -1.06
C ARG A 82 -63.34 -19.86 -2.20
N SER A 83 -64.35 -19.58 -3.02
CA SER A 83 -64.20 -18.65 -4.16
C SER A 83 -64.12 -17.17 -3.75
N LEU A 84 -64.76 -16.74 -2.65
CA LEU A 84 -64.60 -15.37 -2.15
C LEU A 84 -63.16 -15.11 -1.66
N GLU A 85 -62.53 -16.14 -1.07
CA GLU A 85 -61.14 -16.09 -0.60
C GLU A 85 -60.14 -16.04 -1.78
N GLU A 86 -60.45 -16.76 -2.88
CA GLU A 86 -59.67 -16.72 -4.13
C GLU A 86 -59.90 -15.43 -4.97
N HIS A 87 -61.10 -14.83 -4.92
CA HIS A 87 -61.42 -13.57 -5.60
C HIS A 87 -60.99 -12.31 -4.83
N LEU A 88 -60.78 -12.41 -3.51
CA LEU A 88 -60.05 -11.42 -2.71
C LEU A 88 -58.55 -11.67 -2.81
N GLN A 89 -58.05 -11.88 -4.04
CA GLN A 89 -56.63 -11.77 -4.33
C GLN A 89 -56.20 -10.40 -3.80
N VAL A 90 -55.48 -10.39 -2.67
CA VAL A 90 -55.23 -9.21 -1.83
C VAL A 90 -54.51 -8.18 -2.69
N ILE A 91 -55.27 -7.28 -3.32
CA ILE A 91 -54.73 -6.18 -4.09
C ILE A 91 -54.00 -5.31 -3.06
N PRO A 92 -52.66 -5.21 -3.14
CA PRO A 92 -51.91 -4.43 -2.17
C PRO A 92 -52.46 -3.02 -2.16
N SER A 93 -52.81 -2.53 -0.97
CA SER A 93 -53.29 -1.15 -0.86
C SER A 93 -52.19 -0.19 -1.32
N LYS A 94 -52.56 0.98 -1.88
CA LYS A 94 -51.58 2.00 -2.27
C LYS A 94 -50.58 2.32 -1.14
N LEU A 95 -51.01 2.23 0.12
CA LEU A 95 -50.16 2.43 1.30
C LEU A 95 -49.15 1.29 1.52
N GLU A 96 -49.52 0.05 1.23
CA GLU A 96 -48.66 -1.11 1.37
C GLU A 96 -47.52 -1.11 0.32
N ILE A 97 -47.83 -0.68 -0.91
CA ILE A 97 -46.84 -0.45 -1.97
C ILE A 97 -45.84 0.65 -1.53
N ILE A 98 -46.36 1.78 -1.03
CA ILE A 98 -45.52 2.89 -0.52
C ILE A 98 -44.62 2.42 0.64
N LYS A 99 -45.14 1.58 1.53
CA LYS A 99 -44.37 1.04 2.66
C LYS A 99 -43.23 0.15 2.20
N GLN A 100 -43.49 -0.77 1.27
CA GLN A 100 -42.45 -1.63 0.70
C GLN A 100 -41.37 -0.82 -0.04
N ASP A 101 -41.76 0.20 -0.80
CA ASP A 101 -40.82 1.10 -1.47
C ASP A 101 -39.96 1.87 -0.47
N PHE A 102 -40.54 2.31 0.65
CA PHE A 102 -39.80 2.98 1.72
C PHE A 102 -38.79 2.05 2.39
N GLU A 103 -39.20 0.81 2.70
CA GLU A 103 -38.30 -0.21 3.25
C GLU A 103 -37.14 -0.52 2.29
N LYS A 104 -37.41 -0.65 0.99
CA LYS A 104 -36.38 -0.86 -0.03
C LYS A 104 -35.39 0.31 -0.10
N ARG A 105 -35.88 1.55 -0.14
CA ARG A 105 -35.02 2.75 -0.12
C ARG A 105 -34.17 2.84 1.15
N ASN A 106 -34.72 2.46 2.30
CA ASN A 106 -33.96 2.44 3.55
C ASN A 106 -32.84 1.40 3.54
N LEU A 107 -33.08 0.22 2.96
CA LEU A 107 -32.04 -0.79 2.78
C LEU A 107 -30.92 -0.32 1.85
N GLU A 108 -31.28 0.35 0.74
CA GLU A 108 -30.32 0.94 -0.19
C GLU A 108 -29.50 2.05 0.47
N LEU A 109 -30.13 2.94 1.24
CA LEU A 109 -29.45 3.97 2.02
C LEU A 109 -28.52 3.37 3.08
N GLY A 110 -28.96 2.31 3.76
CA GLY A 110 -28.12 1.59 4.72
C GLY A 110 -26.86 1.00 4.09
N LYS A 111 -26.97 0.44 2.88
CA LYS A 111 -25.80 -0.04 2.11
C LYS A 111 -24.85 1.10 1.74
N LYS A 112 -25.38 2.23 1.25
CA LYS A 112 -24.58 3.42 0.92
C LYS A 112 -23.86 4.00 2.14
N ILE A 113 -24.51 4.03 3.30
CA ILE A 113 -23.88 4.49 4.56
C ILE A 113 -22.68 3.61 4.91
N LYS A 114 -22.84 2.28 4.86
CA LYS A 114 -21.73 1.35 5.12
C LYS A 114 -20.57 1.53 4.14
N GLN A 115 -20.87 1.67 2.84
CA GLN A 115 -19.83 1.90 1.83
C GLN A 115 -19.08 3.22 2.09
N LEU A 116 -19.80 4.30 2.42
CA LEU A 116 -19.16 5.59 2.73
C LEU A 116 -18.31 5.52 4.02
N GLU A 117 -18.73 4.74 5.01
CA GLU A 117 -17.93 4.50 6.21
C GLU A 117 -16.63 3.74 5.89
N GLU A 118 -16.68 2.71 5.03
CA GLU A 118 -15.51 1.98 4.57
C GLU A 118 -14.55 2.87 3.76
N GLU A 119 -15.08 3.64 2.79
CA GLU A 119 -14.29 4.59 1.99
C GLU A 119 -13.63 5.65 2.88
N LYS A 120 -14.35 6.18 3.88
CA LYS A 120 -13.79 7.12 4.86
C LYS A 120 -12.66 6.50 5.67
N MET A 121 -12.80 5.25 6.10
CA MET A 121 -11.74 4.54 6.83
C MET A 121 -10.50 4.34 5.96
N GLN A 122 -10.69 3.95 4.69
CA GLN A 122 -9.59 3.79 3.74
C GLN A 122 -8.83 5.11 3.51
N LEU A 123 -9.55 6.20 3.25
CA LEU A 123 -8.95 7.52 3.07
C LEU A 123 -8.21 7.99 4.34
N GLY A 124 -8.71 7.66 5.52
CA GLY A 124 -8.02 7.94 6.79
C GLY A 124 -6.65 7.26 6.85
N LEU A 125 -6.57 5.99 6.48
CA LEU A 125 -5.32 5.24 6.42
C LEU A 125 -4.34 5.83 5.39
N ASP A 126 -4.82 6.18 4.20
CA ASP A 126 -3.99 6.76 3.14
C ASP A 126 -3.37 8.10 3.57
N VAL A 127 -4.13 8.95 4.27
CA VAL A 127 -3.63 10.21 4.83
C VAL A 127 -2.52 9.96 5.87
N ASP A 128 -2.69 8.98 6.74
CA ASP A 128 -1.67 8.63 7.74
C ASP A 128 -0.40 8.07 7.09
N VAL A 129 -0.53 7.23 6.06
CA VAL A 129 0.60 6.73 5.26
C VAL A 129 1.35 7.89 4.61
N GLN A 130 0.65 8.79 3.92
CA GLN A 130 1.26 9.98 3.30
C GLN A 130 1.96 10.87 4.32
N LYS A 131 1.38 11.05 5.51
CA LYS A 131 1.98 11.83 6.59
C LYS A 131 3.27 11.19 7.12
N ILE A 132 3.32 9.86 7.22
CA ILE A 132 4.53 9.13 7.62
C ILE A 132 5.62 9.27 6.55
N GLU A 133 5.26 9.12 5.28
CA GLU A 133 6.19 9.24 4.16
C GLU A 133 6.77 10.66 4.05
N ALA A 134 5.94 11.70 4.13
CA ALA A 134 6.37 13.09 4.13
C ALA A 134 7.34 13.40 5.28
N ASN A 135 7.09 12.83 6.47
CA ASN A 135 7.99 12.98 7.62
C ASN A 135 9.35 12.31 7.40
N LYS A 136 9.40 11.13 6.77
CA LYS A 136 10.66 10.45 6.43
C LYS A 136 11.45 11.27 5.40
N LEU A 137 10.79 11.76 4.36
CA LEU A 137 11.41 12.61 3.34
C LEU A 137 11.97 13.90 3.94
N ARG A 138 11.23 14.55 4.86
CA ARG A 138 11.71 15.75 5.57
C ARG A 138 12.98 15.46 6.37
N LYS A 139 13.04 14.34 7.09
CA LYS A 139 14.25 13.95 7.85
C LYS A 139 15.45 13.71 6.93
N GLY A 140 15.23 13.02 5.81
CA GLY A 140 16.28 12.80 4.80
C GLY A 140 16.79 14.10 4.20
N LYS A 141 15.89 15.04 3.87
CA LYS A 141 16.25 16.35 3.35
C LYS A 141 17.11 17.15 4.33
N ASN A 142 16.72 17.21 5.60
CA ASN A 142 17.47 17.95 6.62
C ASN A 142 18.90 17.41 6.78
N LYS A 143 19.08 16.08 6.80
CA LYS A 143 20.40 15.47 6.86
C LYS A 143 21.27 15.83 5.65
N ALA A 144 20.71 15.75 4.44
CA ALA A 144 21.42 16.12 3.22
C ALA A 144 21.82 17.60 3.20
N GLU A 145 21.01 18.47 3.80
CA GLU A 145 21.30 19.90 3.94
C GLU A 145 22.44 20.16 4.94
N GLU A 146 22.45 19.46 6.09
CA GLU A 146 23.57 19.48 7.04
C GLU A 146 24.88 18.99 6.39
N ASP A 147 24.82 17.88 5.63
CA ASP A 147 25.97 17.34 4.91
C ASP A 147 26.50 18.35 3.86
N LEU A 148 25.60 19.05 3.16
CA LEU A 148 25.96 20.09 2.19
C LEU A 148 26.63 21.29 2.87
N ASP A 149 26.13 21.74 4.01
CA ASP A 149 26.72 22.84 4.77
C ASP A 149 28.10 22.47 5.33
N SER A 150 28.27 21.24 5.81
CA SER A 150 29.59 20.70 6.19
C SER A 150 30.56 20.72 5.01
N LEU A 151 30.15 20.19 3.86
CA LEU A 151 30.96 20.19 2.65
C LEU A 151 31.33 21.62 2.19
N LYS A 152 30.39 22.57 2.31
CA LYS A 152 30.62 23.98 1.98
C LYS A 152 31.64 24.63 2.92
N ILE A 153 31.65 24.25 4.19
CA ILE A 153 32.66 24.69 5.17
C ILE A 153 34.04 24.11 4.80
N ASP A 154 34.11 22.82 4.48
CA ASP A 154 35.36 22.16 4.12
C ASP A 154 35.92 22.69 2.81
N TYR A 155 35.07 22.96 1.82
CA TYR A 155 35.48 23.62 0.58
C TYR A 155 36.05 25.02 0.84
N LYS A 156 35.43 25.82 1.72
CA LYS A 156 35.96 27.14 2.10
C LYS A 156 37.33 27.01 2.78
N LYS A 157 37.50 26.04 3.69
CA LYS A 157 38.79 25.76 4.34
C LYS A 157 39.85 25.35 3.33
N LEU A 158 39.54 24.44 2.41
CA LEU A 158 40.44 23.99 1.35
C LEU A 158 40.84 25.16 0.45
N ARG A 159 39.90 26.00 0.03
CA ARG A 159 40.20 27.20 -0.77
C ARG A 159 41.12 28.16 -0.02
N LEU A 160 40.94 28.32 1.29
CA LEU A 160 41.81 29.15 2.12
C LEU A 160 43.19 28.52 2.27
N SER A 161 43.30 27.20 2.49
CA SER A 161 44.59 26.51 2.62
C SER A 161 45.38 26.53 1.31
N ILE A 162 44.69 26.34 0.18
CA ILE A 162 45.23 26.53 -1.17
C ILE A 162 45.78 27.95 -1.27
N ARG A 163 44.98 28.99 -0.96
CA ARG A 163 45.47 30.38 -1.00
C ARG A 163 46.67 30.63 -0.10
N THR A 164 46.74 30.06 1.10
CA THR A 164 47.88 30.29 2.02
C THR A 164 49.14 29.53 1.62
N VAL A 165 49.01 28.32 1.08
CA VAL A 165 50.16 27.53 0.57
C VAL A 165 50.61 28.09 -0.79
N GLU A 166 49.68 28.56 -1.62
CA GLU A 166 49.95 29.23 -2.90
C GLU A 166 50.42 30.68 -2.74
N LEU A 167 50.23 31.32 -1.58
CA LEU A 167 50.75 32.66 -1.31
C LEU A 167 52.28 32.73 -1.36
N GLY A 168 52.97 31.58 -1.44
CA GLY A 168 54.40 31.49 -1.73
C GLY A 168 54.77 30.98 -3.13
N LYS A 169 53.83 30.46 -3.93
CA LYS A 169 54.14 29.87 -5.25
C LYS A 169 53.34 30.48 -6.40
N THR A 170 54.02 31.07 -7.37
CA THR A 170 53.39 31.58 -8.60
C THR A 170 52.88 30.45 -9.49
N SER A 171 51.83 30.70 -10.29
CA SER A 171 51.27 29.73 -11.25
C SER A 171 52.32 29.14 -12.22
N GLU A 172 53.38 29.88 -12.50
CA GLU A 172 54.53 29.42 -13.29
C GLU A 172 55.35 28.35 -12.56
N GLN A 173 55.54 28.46 -11.24
CA GLN A 173 56.23 27.44 -10.45
C GLN A 173 55.45 26.13 -10.45
N TRP A 174 54.13 26.17 -10.37
CA TRP A 174 53.30 24.96 -10.52
C TRP A 174 53.44 24.32 -11.90
N ARG A 175 53.45 25.14 -12.96
CA ARG A 175 53.71 24.63 -14.32
C ARG A 175 55.10 24.02 -14.45
N GLN A 176 56.09 24.54 -13.73
CA GLN A 176 57.44 24.01 -13.74
C GLN A 176 57.57 22.71 -12.93
N GLU A 177 57.02 22.63 -11.73
CA GLU A 177 56.99 21.40 -10.92
C GLU A 177 56.25 20.27 -11.64
N THR A 178 55.14 20.57 -12.31
CA THR A 178 54.41 19.57 -13.12
C THR A 178 55.27 19.04 -14.27
N LYS A 179 56.08 19.90 -14.92
CA LYS A 179 57.01 19.48 -15.97
C LYS A 179 58.16 18.63 -15.40
N GLU A 180 58.69 19.01 -14.24
CA GLU A 180 59.76 18.27 -13.57
C GLU A 180 59.31 16.88 -13.13
N GLU A 181 58.11 16.76 -12.56
CA GLU A 181 57.53 15.45 -12.19
C GLU A 181 57.21 14.60 -13.42
N ASN A 182 56.69 15.18 -14.50
CA ASN A 182 56.50 14.44 -15.76
C ASN A 182 57.82 13.89 -16.31
N ASN A 183 58.89 14.68 -16.27
CA ASN A 183 60.22 14.21 -16.68
C ASN A 183 60.73 13.06 -15.79
N ARG A 184 60.47 13.12 -14.48
CA ARG A 184 60.80 12.03 -13.54
C ARG A 184 60.01 10.77 -13.87
N VAL A 185 58.71 10.87 -14.11
CA VAL A 185 57.85 9.74 -14.48
C VAL A 185 58.35 9.08 -15.77
N ILE A 186 58.63 9.87 -16.81
CA ILE A 186 59.20 9.35 -18.08
C ILE A 186 60.54 8.64 -17.85
N GLN A 187 61.39 9.19 -16.97
CA GLN A 187 62.67 8.57 -16.63
C GLN A 187 62.49 7.24 -15.88
N TRP A 188 61.53 7.17 -14.95
CA TRP A 188 61.19 5.95 -14.23
C TRP A 188 60.57 4.89 -15.14
N GLU A 189 59.71 5.31 -16.06
CA GLU A 189 59.11 4.41 -17.05
C GLU A 189 60.18 3.75 -17.92
N LYS A 190 61.15 4.53 -18.43
CA LYS A 190 62.28 4.00 -19.19
C LYS A 190 63.11 3.00 -18.38
N LYS A 191 63.41 3.32 -17.11
CA LYS A 191 64.12 2.39 -16.22
C LYS A 191 63.35 1.10 -16.01
N CYS A 192 62.03 1.19 -15.85
CA CYS A 192 61.16 0.03 -15.66
C CYS A 192 61.16 -0.88 -16.90
N GLN A 193 61.09 -0.29 -18.10
CA GLN A 193 61.22 -1.02 -19.36
C GLN A 193 62.59 -1.71 -19.49
N ASP A 194 63.68 -1.00 -19.17
CA ASP A 194 65.03 -1.57 -19.21
C ASP A 194 65.18 -2.76 -18.24
N THR A 195 64.60 -2.66 -17.04
CA THR A 195 64.60 -3.77 -16.07
C THR A 195 63.79 -4.96 -16.58
N GLN A 196 62.65 -4.73 -17.23
CA GLN A 196 61.82 -5.80 -17.79
C GLN A 196 62.55 -6.56 -18.90
N VAL A 197 63.28 -5.86 -19.78
CA VAL A 197 64.08 -6.50 -20.83
C VAL A 197 65.18 -7.40 -20.25
N ARG A 198 65.81 -6.97 -19.15
CA ARG A 198 66.81 -7.77 -18.43
C ARG A 198 66.21 -8.99 -17.79
N GLU A 199 65.07 -8.84 -17.11
CA GLU A 199 64.34 -9.95 -16.50
C GLU A 199 63.95 -11.01 -17.54
N ASN A 200 63.34 -10.60 -18.65
CA ASN A 200 62.98 -11.49 -19.75
C ASN A 200 64.20 -12.21 -20.38
N THR A 201 65.38 -11.57 -20.31
CA THR A 201 66.63 -12.20 -20.78
C THR A 201 67.10 -13.26 -19.81
N LEU A 202 67.08 -12.96 -18.51
CA LEU A 202 67.43 -13.93 -17.47
C LEU A 202 66.47 -15.13 -17.45
N GLU A 203 65.17 -14.93 -17.68
CA GLU A 203 64.20 -16.03 -17.80
C GLU A 203 64.51 -16.95 -18.98
N ARG A 204 64.89 -16.39 -20.13
CA ARG A 204 65.34 -17.19 -21.29
C ARG A 204 66.58 -18.00 -20.95
N ASP A 205 67.59 -17.37 -20.35
CA ASP A 205 68.84 -18.04 -19.96
C ASP A 205 68.58 -19.15 -18.92
N LEU A 206 67.66 -18.91 -17.97
CA LEU A 206 67.23 -19.90 -16.97
C LEU A 206 66.54 -21.11 -17.63
N LEU A 207 65.65 -20.86 -18.60
CA LEU A 207 64.97 -21.92 -19.35
C LEU A 207 65.97 -22.75 -20.15
N GLU A 208 66.97 -22.10 -20.78
CA GLU A 208 68.05 -22.78 -21.49
C GLU A 208 68.87 -23.66 -20.55
N CYS A 209 69.26 -23.13 -19.38
CA CYS A 209 69.97 -23.90 -18.35
C CYS A 209 69.15 -25.09 -17.86
N GLN A 210 67.83 -24.93 -17.71
CA GLN A 210 66.93 -26.00 -17.31
C GLN A 210 66.84 -27.10 -18.38
N ASN A 211 66.77 -26.73 -19.66
CA ASN A 211 66.75 -27.67 -20.77
C ASN A 211 68.07 -28.46 -20.87
N VAL A 212 69.22 -27.78 -20.74
CA VAL A 212 70.54 -28.43 -20.69
C VAL A 212 70.63 -29.40 -19.51
N LYS A 213 70.15 -29.00 -18.33
CA LYS A 213 70.11 -29.86 -17.14
C LYS A 213 69.28 -31.12 -17.36
N VAL A 214 68.10 -31.01 -17.99
CA VAL A 214 67.25 -32.15 -18.34
C VAL A 214 67.97 -33.08 -19.33
N GLY A 215 68.61 -32.52 -20.36
CA GLY A 215 69.39 -33.30 -21.33
C GLY A 215 70.57 -34.04 -20.70
N LEU A 216 71.32 -33.41 -19.80
CA LEU A 216 72.39 -34.06 -19.04
C LEU A 216 71.85 -35.16 -18.13
N LYS A 217 70.74 -34.92 -17.43
CA LYS A 217 70.10 -35.91 -16.57
C LYS A 217 69.64 -37.16 -17.35
N ALA A 218 69.24 -37.00 -18.61
CA ALA A 218 68.90 -38.12 -19.49
C ALA A 218 70.13 -38.95 -19.93
N LYS A 219 71.31 -38.33 -20.05
CA LYS A 219 72.57 -39.02 -20.43
C LYS A 219 73.23 -39.75 -19.26
N VAL A 220 72.96 -39.35 -18.02
CA VAL A 220 73.54 -40.00 -16.82
C VAL A 220 73.25 -41.51 -16.78
N PRO A 221 72.00 -42.00 -16.98
CA PRO A 221 71.72 -43.44 -17.04
C PRO A 221 72.47 -44.21 -18.14
N GLU A 222 72.74 -43.58 -19.29
CA GLU A 222 73.48 -44.22 -20.39
C GLU A 222 74.96 -44.41 -20.01
N LEU A 223 75.55 -43.39 -19.38
CA LEU A 223 76.91 -43.45 -18.85
C LEU A 223 77.02 -44.44 -17.69
N GLU A 224 76.07 -44.46 -16.76
CA GLU A 224 76.03 -45.44 -15.67
C GLU A 224 75.95 -46.88 -16.20
N LYS A 225 75.11 -47.14 -17.21
CA LYS A 225 75.04 -48.44 -17.89
C LYS A 225 76.37 -48.82 -18.55
N SER A 226 76.98 -47.88 -19.27
CA SER A 226 78.26 -48.09 -19.95
C SER A 226 79.39 -48.37 -18.96
N LEU A 227 79.42 -47.64 -17.83
CA LEU A 227 80.37 -47.84 -16.74
C LEU A 227 80.17 -49.21 -16.08
N HIS A 228 78.93 -49.60 -15.79
CA HIS A 228 78.63 -50.92 -15.22
C HIS A 228 79.09 -52.06 -16.15
N GLN A 229 78.84 -51.93 -17.47
CA GLN A 229 79.33 -52.89 -18.46
C GLN A 229 80.87 -52.96 -18.48
N TYR A 230 81.55 -51.82 -18.46
CA TYR A 230 83.01 -51.78 -18.43
C TYR A 230 83.58 -52.44 -17.17
N CYS A 231 83.04 -52.10 -15.99
CA CYS A 231 83.42 -52.71 -14.72
C CYS A 231 83.22 -54.22 -14.75
N ASN A 232 82.07 -54.71 -15.20
CA ASN A 232 81.80 -56.14 -15.32
C ASN A 232 82.80 -56.84 -16.23
N ARG A 233 83.14 -56.26 -17.39
CA ARG A 233 84.18 -56.79 -18.31
C ARG A 233 85.55 -56.85 -17.65
N ASN A 234 85.92 -55.82 -16.89
CA ASN A 234 87.22 -55.75 -16.20
C ASN A 234 87.32 -56.76 -15.06
N PHE A 235 86.22 -56.98 -14.32
CA PHE A 235 86.13 -58.05 -13.32
C PHE A 235 86.21 -59.45 -13.97
N THR A 236 85.54 -59.68 -15.11
CA THR A 236 85.66 -60.97 -15.83
C THR A 236 87.06 -61.23 -16.36
N LEU A 237 87.74 -60.20 -16.88
CA LEU A 237 89.12 -60.28 -17.36
C LEU A 237 90.12 -60.50 -16.22
N LYS A 238 89.87 -59.96 -15.02
CA LYS A 238 90.71 -60.20 -13.83
C LYS A 238 90.45 -61.55 -13.16
N LEU A 239 89.25 -62.12 -13.27
CA LEU A 239 88.90 -63.41 -12.69
C LEU A 239 89.30 -64.61 -13.56
N LYS A 240 89.33 -64.47 -14.90
CA LYS A 240 89.77 -65.55 -15.81
C LYS A 240 91.20 -66.08 -15.53
N PRO A 241 92.22 -65.24 -15.29
CA PRO A 241 93.58 -65.70 -15.00
C PRO A 241 93.75 -66.31 -13.60
N SER A 242 92.87 -65.96 -12.65
CA SER A 242 92.92 -66.48 -11.28
C SER A 242 92.13 -67.78 -11.11
N LEU A 243 91.08 -68.03 -11.91
CA LEU A 243 90.42 -69.33 -11.96
C LEU A 243 91.27 -70.41 -12.66
N ASN A 244 91.96 -70.06 -13.75
CA ASN A 244 92.88 -70.96 -14.46
C ASN A 244 94.15 -71.34 -13.68
N LYS A 245 94.28 -70.90 -12.41
CA LYS A 245 95.33 -71.28 -11.48
C LYS A 245 94.88 -72.31 -10.42
N ILE A 246 93.60 -72.68 -10.42
CA ILE A 246 92.99 -73.58 -9.42
C ILE A 246 92.63 -74.95 -10.03
N GLU A 247 92.77 -75.13 -11.35
CA GLU A 247 92.75 -76.42 -12.06
C GLU A 247 94.18 -76.90 -12.34
#